data_AF-A0A2U3CLJ7-F1
#
_entry.id   AF-A0A2U3CLJ7-F1
#
_cell.length_a   1.000
_cell.length_b   1.000
_cell.length_c   1.000
_cell.angle_alpha   90.00
_cell.angle_beta   90.00
_cell.angle_gamma   90.00
#
_symmetry.space_group_name_H-M   'P 1'
#
loop_
_entity.id
_entity.type
_entity.pdbx_description
1 polymer ?
#
loop_
_entity_poly.entity_id
_entity_poly.type
_entity_poly.pdbx_seq_one_letter_code
_entity_poly.pdbx_strand_id
1 'polypeptide(L)'
;VINSFIYDGEWSLDNYHEVLNSKFMLQGFSNSIWLASWSSILGLLIASLLVSSLRHLDNKIRNGVIAFTNMSSNFSGVPLAFAFIIILGVNGAFTLLLKKYGLIDDFNLYGKWGLLTIYVYFQIPLAVL
;
A
#
# COMPACT_ATOMS: atom_id res chain seq x y z
N VAL A 1 5.99 6.34 -26.52
CA VAL A 1 7.09 7.26 -26.16
C VAL A 1 7.24 8.40 -27.16
N ILE A 2 7.14 8.18 -28.48
CA ILE A 2 7.26 9.28 -29.47
C ILE A 2 6.13 10.33 -29.34
N ASN A 3 4.90 9.91 -29.03
CA ASN A 3 3.76 10.83 -28.87
C ASN A 3 3.87 11.78 -27.66
N SER A 4 4.75 11.56 -26.68
CA SER A 4 4.90 12.50 -25.56
C SER A 4 5.69 13.75 -25.93
N PHE A 5 6.42 13.70 -27.05
CA PHE A 5 7.15 14.84 -27.61
C PHE A 5 6.37 15.59 -28.67
N ILE A 6 5.12 15.20 -28.96
CA ILE A 6 4.29 15.86 -29.97
C ILE A 6 3.20 16.65 -29.25
N TYR A 7 3.17 17.95 -29.47
CA TYR A 7 2.13 18.86 -28.98
C TYR A 7 1.54 19.58 -30.20
N ASP A 8 0.24 19.40 -30.43
CA ASP A 8 -0.47 19.97 -31.59
C ASP A 8 0.15 19.67 -32.98
N GLY A 9 0.82 18.52 -33.11
CA GLY A 9 1.44 18.06 -34.36
C GLY A 9 2.89 18.51 -34.55
N GLU A 10 3.43 19.35 -33.67
CA GLU A 10 4.85 19.73 -33.67
C GLU A 10 5.63 19.06 -32.55
N TRP A 11 6.94 18.91 -32.75
CA TRP A 11 7.84 18.42 -31.72
C TRP A 11 8.02 19.47 -30.63
N SER A 12 7.49 19.22 -29.43
CA SER A 12 7.57 20.11 -28.28
C SER A 12 7.80 19.35 -26.97
N LEU A 13 8.46 20.02 -26.04
CA LEU A 13 8.62 19.59 -24.64
C LEU A 13 7.53 20.15 -23.72
N ASP A 14 6.55 20.87 -24.27
CA ASP A 14 5.48 21.52 -23.50
C ASP A 14 4.66 20.54 -22.67
N ASN A 15 4.43 19.32 -23.15
CA ASN A 15 3.79 18.26 -22.37
C ASN A 15 4.52 18.00 -21.04
N TYR A 16 5.86 17.98 -21.05
CA TYR A 16 6.65 17.77 -19.84
C TYR A 16 6.65 19.01 -18.95
N HIS A 17 6.70 20.21 -19.54
CA HIS A 17 6.60 21.46 -18.80
C HIS A 17 5.22 21.58 -18.11
N GLU A 18 4.15 21.16 -18.74
CA GLU A 18 2.79 21.18 -18.19
C GLU A 18 2.62 20.13 -17.07
N VAL A 19 3.17 18.92 -17.25
CA VAL A 19 3.19 17.90 -16.19
C VAL A 19 3.99 18.36 -14.97
N LEU A 20 5.13 19.04 -15.19
CA LEU A 20 5.99 19.53 -14.11
C LEU A 20 5.45 20.80 -13.43
N ASN A 21 4.64 21.61 -14.11
CA ASN A 21 4.01 22.80 -13.52
C ASN A 21 2.60 22.55 -12.96
N SER A 22 1.97 21.43 -13.31
CA SER A 22 0.67 21.06 -12.75
C SER A 22 0.80 20.70 -11.27
N LYS A 23 0.20 21.53 -10.42
CA LYS A 23 0.14 21.31 -8.96
C LYS A 23 -0.44 19.94 -8.61
N PHE A 24 -1.39 19.43 -9.41
CA PHE A 24 -2.01 18.13 -9.19
C PHE A 24 -1.03 16.97 -9.45
N MET A 25 -0.28 17.01 -10.56
CA MET A 25 0.73 16.00 -10.89
C MET A 25 1.84 15.99 -9.84
N LEU A 26 2.37 17.16 -9.47
CA LEU A 26 3.39 17.30 -8.43
C LEU A 26 2.91 16.77 -7.08
N GLN A 27 1.65 17.05 -6.71
CA GLN A 27 1.05 16.50 -5.49
C GLN A 27 0.94 14.97 -5.55
N GLY A 28 0.55 14.42 -6.70
CA GLY A 28 0.54 12.97 -6.95
C GLY A 28 1.92 12.36 -6.72
N PHE A 29 2.95 12.89 -7.38
CA PHE A 29 4.34 12.43 -7.21
C PHE A 29 4.80 12.51 -5.75
N SER A 30 4.55 13.63 -5.07
CA SER A 30 4.92 13.79 -3.66
C SER A 30 4.23 12.78 -2.76
N ASN A 31 2.93 12.53 -2.95
CA ASN A 31 2.19 11.52 -2.20
C ASN A 31 2.72 10.11 -2.48
N SER A 32 3.04 9.78 -3.73
CA SER A 32 3.62 8.49 -4.11
C SER A 32 4.99 8.27 -3.48
N ILE A 33 5.87 9.29 -3.49
CA ILE A 33 7.19 9.21 -2.86
C ILE A 33 7.06 9.03 -1.34
N TRP A 34 6.16 9.79 -0.70
CA TRP A 34 5.90 9.65 0.72
C TRP A 34 5.38 8.25 1.07
N LEU A 35 4.39 7.76 0.31
CA LEU A 35 3.80 6.44 0.50
C LEU A 35 4.82 5.32 0.28
N ALA A 36 5.62 5.40 -0.79
CA ALA A 36 6.65 4.42 -1.11
C ALA A 36 7.71 4.36 0.00
N SER A 37 8.20 5.52 0.44
CA SER A 37 9.23 5.61 1.48
C SER A 37 8.75 5.03 2.82
N TRP A 38 7.57 5.46 3.28
CA TRP A 38 7.03 4.99 4.56
C TRP A 38 6.60 3.55 4.54
N SER A 39 5.95 3.11 3.45
CA SER A 39 5.60 1.69 3.31
C SER A 39 6.86 0.86 3.34
N SER A 40 7.87 1.12 2.50
CA SER A 40 9.06 0.26 2.41
C SER A 40 9.80 0.17 3.73
N ILE A 41 9.93 1.28 4.47
CA ILE A 41 10.61 1.28 5.78
C ILE A 41 9.83 0.41 6.77
N LEU A 42 8.52 0.61 6.89
CA LEU A 42 7.69 -0.16 7.82
C LEU A 42 7.59 -1.63 7.41
N GLY A 43 7.39 -1.90 6.13
CA GLY A 43 7.35 -3.25 5.56
C GLY A 43 8.65 -4.01 5.81
N LEU A 44 9.81 -3.38 5.56
CA LEU A 44 11.12 -3.99 5.82
C LEU A 44 11.36 -4.23 7.31
N LEU A 45 11.03 -3.26 8.17
CA LEU A 45 11.19 -3.44 9.62
C LEU A 45 10.32 -4.59 10.14
N ILE A 46 9.04 -4.62 9.77
CA ILE A 46 8.11 -5.65 10.20
C ILE A 46 8.53 -7.02 9.64
N ALA A 47 8.88 -7.10 8.36
CA ALA A 47 9.32 -8.35 7.73
C ALA A 47 10.64 -8.86 8.35
N SER A 48 11.62 -7.98 8.57
CA SER A 48 12.88 -8.34 9.21
C SER A 48 12.67 -8.87 10.64
N LEU A 49 11.77 -8.23 11.41
CA LEU A 49 11.42 -8.70 12.75
C LEU A 49 10.70 -10.06 12.70
N LEU A 50 9.75 -10.23 11.78
CA LEU A 50 9.04 -11.49 11.58
C LEU A 50 10.00 -12.63 11.22
N VAL A 51 10.88 -12.43 10.23
CA VAL A 51 11.87 -13.43 9.78
C VAL A 51 12.89 -13.75 10.88
N SER A 52 13.35 -12.74 11.62
CA SER A 52 14.25 -12.93 12.75
C SER A 52 13.59 -13.73 13.89
N SER A 53 12.32 -13.44 14.17
CA SER A 53 11.53 -14.16 15.18
C SER A 53 11.25 -15.61 14.75
N LEU A 54 10.96 -15.82 13.46
CA LEU A 54 10.74 -17.14 12.86
C LEU A 54 11.93 -18.09 13.01
N ARG A 55 13.17 -17.59 13.09
CA ARG A 55 14.36 -18.41 13.36
C ARG A 55 14.40 -19.00 14.77
N HIS A 56 13.67 -18.42 15.72
CA HIS A 56 13.67 -18.81 17.13
C HIS A 56 12.34 -19.45 17.59
N LEU A 57 11.33 -19.54 16.71
CA LEU A 57 9.99 -20.03 17.03
C LEU A 57 9.78 -21.48 16.56
N ASP A 58 9.00 -22.23 17.34
CA ASP A 58 8.62 -23.62 17.05
C ASP A 58 7.98 -23.81 15.66
N ASN A 59 8.16 -25.01 15.09
CA ASN A 59 7.72 -25.39 13.74
C ASN A 59 6.25 -25.06 13.41
N LYS A 60 5.35 -24.97 14.40
CA LYS A 60 3.92 -24.65 14.19
C LYS A 60 3.69 -23.19 13.81
N ILE A 61 4.34 -22.24 14.50
CA ILE A 61 4.19 -20.80 14.19
C ILE A 61 4.87 -20.51 12.86
N ARG A 62 6.02 -21.14 12.60
CA ARG A 62 6.71 -21.08 11.31
C ARG A 62 5.81 -21.51 10.15
N ASN A 63 5.16 -22.66 10.26
CA ASN A 63 4.22 -23.13 9.25
C ASN A 63 3.02 -22.19 9.07
N GLY A 64 2.50 -21.60 10.15
CA GLY A 64 1.42 -20.61 10.09
C GLY A 64 1.81 -19.34 9.31
N VAL A 65 2.98 -18.78 9.58
CA VAL A 65 3.45 -17.57 8.87
C VAL A 65 3.77 -17.85 7.40
N ILE A 66 4.35 -19.02 7.09
CA ILE A 66 4.59 -19.45 5.71
C ILE A 66 3.25 -19.63 4.97
N ALA A 67 2.25 -20.26 5.60
CA ALA A 67 0.93 -20.42 5.00
C ALA A 67 0.23 -19.07 4.74
N PHE A 68 0.31 -18.14 5.70
CA PHE A 68 -0.24 -16.80 5.54
C PHE A 68 0.46 -16.03 4.40
N THR A 69 1.79 -16.10 4.34
CA THR A 69 2.59 -15.47 3.29
C THR A 69 2.23 -16.02 1.91
N ASN A 70 2.14 -17.35 1.77
CA ASN A 70 1.72 -17.99 0.53
C ASN A 70 0.30 -17.62 0.12
N MET A 71 -0.65 -17.62 1.06
CA MET A 71 -2.04 -17.22 0.78
C MET A 71 -2.11 -15.76 0.33
N SER A 72 -1.43 -14.87 1.04
CA SER A 72 -1.44 -13.43 0.74
C SER A 72 -0.76 -13.12 -0.60
N SER A 73 0.32 -13.83 -0.95
CA SER A 73 0.97 -13.71 -2.26
C SER A 73 0.08 -14.20 -3.41
N ASN A 74 -0.75 -15.22 -3.18
CA ASN A 74 -1.68 -15.73 -4.20
C ASN A 74 -2.99 -14.92 -4.26
N PHE A 75 -3.38 -14.26 -3.17
CA PHE A 75 -4.59 -13.46 -3.07
C PHE A 75 -4.27 -11.98 -3.40
N SER A 76 -3.95 -11.70 -4.66
CA SER A 76 -3.56 -10.36 -5.13
C SER A 76 -4.53 -9.77 -6.16
N GLY A 77 -4.49 -8.45 -6.32
CA GLY A 77 -5.28 -7.73 -7.32
C GLY A 77 -6.65 -7.25 -6.84
N VAL A 78 -7.63 -7.28 -7.75
CA VAL A 78 -8.96 -6.68 -7.55
C VAL A 78 -9.72 -7.27 -6.35
N PRO A 79 -9.80 -8.60 -6.16
CA PRO A 79 -10.55 -9.18 -5.04
C PRO A 79 -10.00 -8.78 -3.67
N LEU A 80 -8.67 -8.69 -3.53
CA LEU A 80 -8.04 -8.29 -2.27
C LEU A 80 -8.37 -6.83 -1.92
N ALA A 81 -8.35 -5.93 -2.92
CA ALA A 81 -8.75 -4.54 -2.71
C ALA A 81 -10.22 -4.45 -2.22
N PHE A 82 -11.12 -5.24 -2.81
CA PHE A 82 -12.51 -5.31 -2.35
C PHE A 82 -12.64 -5.83 -0.91
N ALA A 83 -11.89 -6.87 -0.53
CA ALA A 83 -11.89 -7.37 0.84
C ALA A 83 -11.48 -6.27 1.83
N PHE A 84 -10.44 -5.50 1.51
CA PHE A 84 -10.03 -4.35 2.34
C PHE A 84 -11.11 -3.27 2.40
N ILE A 85 -11.78 -2.95 1.30
CA ILE A 85 -12.88 -1.97 1.30
C ILE A 85 -14.04 -2.44 2.19
N ILE A 86 -14.38 -3.74 2.17
CA ILE A 86 -15.49 -4.28 2.99
C ILE A 86 -15.10 -4.32 4.48
N ILE A 87 -13.85 -4.65 4.80
CA ILE A 87 -13.39 -4.81 6.19
C ILE A 87 -13.05 -3.45 6.83
N LEU A 88 -12.26 -2.64 6.12
CA LEU A 88 -11.65 -1.39 6.58
C LEU A 88 -12.22 -0.12 5.93
N GLY A 89 -13.21 -0.22 5.05
CA GLY A 89 -13.86 0.97 4.46
C GLY A 89 -14.53 1.86 5.51
N VAL A 90 -15.07 3.00 5.07
CA VAL A 90 -15.74 3.97 5.96
C VAL A 90 -16.87 3.33 6.78
N ASN A 91 -17.58 2.38 6.17
CA ASN A 91 -18.63 1.55 6.81
C ASN A 91 -18.19 0.09 7.00
N GLY A 92 -16.89 -0.17 7.03
CA GLY A 92 -16.36 -1.51 7.22
C GLY A 92 -16.60 -2.03 8.64
N ALA A 93 -16.75 -3.35 8.78
CA ALA A 93 -17.01 -3.98 10.08
C ALA A 93 -15.93 -3.64 11.11
N PHE A 94 -14.66 -3.61 10.71
CA PHE A 94 -13.54 -3.30 11.60
C PHE A 94 -13.50 -1.80 11.94
N THR A 95 -13.71 -0.92 10.96
CA THR A 95 -13.77 0.53 11.18
C THR A 95 -14.87 0.92 12.17
N LEU A 96 -16.06 0.33 12.02
CA LEU A 96 -17.18 0.54 12.93
C LEU A 96 -16.89 0.00 14.34
N LEU A 97 -16.20 -1.14 14.44
CA LEU A 97 -15.81 -1.70 15.71
C LEU A 97 -14.81 -0.80 16.44
N LEU A 98 -13.78 -0.27 15.77
CA LEU A 98 -12.83 0.66 16.38
C LEU A 98 -13.48 2.00 16.76
N LYS A 99 -14.43 2.49 15.95
CA LYS A 99 -15.27 3.65 16.30
C LYS A 99 -16.06 3.38 17.58
N LYS A 100 -16.67 2.20 17.71
CA LYS A 100 -17.42 1.80 18.91
C LYS A 100 -16.55 1.75 20.17
N TYR A 101 -15.28 1.34 20.03
CA TYR A 101 -14.31 1.35 21.13
C TYR A 101 -13.70 2.73 21.41
N GLY A 102 -14.04 3.76 20.63
CA GLY A 102 -13.52 5.13 20.80
C GLY A 102 -12.04 5.29 20.44
N LEU A 103 -11.47 4.34 19.68
CA LEU A 103 -10.05 4.36 19.30
C LEU A 103 -9.79 5.23 18.06
N ILE A 104 -10.79 5.38 17.19
CA ILE A 104 -10.66 6.15 15.95
C ILE A 104 -11.99 6.83 15.64
N ASP A 105 -11.98 8.14 15.38
CA ASP A 105 -13.20 8.89 15.02
C ASP A 105 -13.48 8.87 13.51
N ASP A 106 -12.46 9.12 12.68
CA ASP A 106 -12.64 9.27 11.24
C ASP A 106 -11.57 8.56 10.40
N PHE A 107 -11.62 7.22 10.42
CA PHE A 107 -10.76 6.40 9.57
C PHE A 107 -11.23 6.45 8.10
N ASN A 108 -10.33 6.87 7.21
CA ASN A 108 -10.56 6.82 5.76
C ASN A 108 -9.54 5.90 5.10
N LEU A 109 -10.02 4.79 4.54
CA LEU A 109 -9.21 3.83 3.80
C LEU A 109 -8.49 4.45 2.59
N TYR A 110 -9.12 5.44 1.94
CA TYR A 110 -8.55 6.16 0.80
C TYR A 110 -7.62 7.30 1.23
N GLY A 111 -7.53 7.58 2.53
CA GLY A 111 -6.60 8.55 3.09
C GLY A 111 -5.17 8.01 3.15
N LYS A 112 -4.22 8.88 3.50
CA LYS A 112 -2.79 8.53 3.58
C LYS A 112 -2.52 7.31 4.47
N TRP A 113 -3.19 7.22 5.62
CA TRP A 113 -3.02 6.13 6.59
C TRP A 113 -3.65 4.81 6.15
N GLY A 114 -4.83 4.88 5.52
CA GLY A 114 -5.50 3.70 4.98
C GLY A 114 -4.71 3.08 3.83
N LEU A 115 -4.25 3.92 2.89
CA LEU A 115 -3.36 3.51 1.82
C LEU A 115 -2.06 2.93 2.37
N LEU A 116 -1.43 3.60 3.34
CA LEU A 116 -0.19 3.09 3.96
C LEU A 116 -0.39 1.67 4.53
N THR A 117 -1.51 1.43 5.22
CA THR A 117 -1.83 0.11 5.80
C THR A 117 -1.93 -0.97 4.72
N ILE A 118 -2.63 -0.69 3.61
CA ILE A 118 -2.76 -1.63 2.50
C ILE A 118 -1.38 -1.91 1.87
N TYR A 119 -0.56 -0.87 1.67
CA TYR A 119 0.76 -1.03 1.07
C TYR A 119 1.73 -1.82 1.96
N VAL A 120 1.72 -1.58 3.27
CA VAL A 120 2.51 -2.35 4.23
C VAL A 120 2.06 -3.82 4.23
N TYR A 121 0.75 -4.08 4.15
CA TYR A 121 0.24 -5.44 4.02
C TYR A 121 0.78 -6.15 2.78
N PHE A 122 0.85 -5.49 1.62
CA PHE A 122 1.42 -6.08 0.41
C PHE A 122 2.93 -6.35 0.51
N GLN A 123 3.67 -5.52 1.25
CA GLN A 123 5.12 -5.67 1.37
C GLN A 123 5.55 -6.82 2.28
N ILE A 124 4.75 -7.17 3.30
CA ILE A 124 5.14 -8.24 4.24
C ILE A 124 5.30 -9.60 3.52
N PRO A 125 4.33 -10.10 2.72
CA PRO A 125 4.51 -11.35 2.00
C PRO A 125 5.66 -11.29 0.99
N LEU A 126 5.77 -10.17 0.25
CA LEU A 126 6.84 -9.96 -0.73
C LEU A 126 8.24 -9.95 -0.10
N ALA A 127 8.38 -9.50 1.15
CA ALA A 127 9.66 -9.45 1.85
C ALA A 127 10.00 -10.75 2.61
N VAL A 128 9.01 -11.61 2.87
CA VAL A 128 9.19 -12.90 3.55
C VAL A 128 9.50 -14.03 2.57
N LEU A 129 9.01 -13.94 1.33
CA LEU A 129 9.34 -14.84 0.21
C LEU A 129 10.76 -14.59 -0.30
#